data_AF-A0A939VYQ7-F1
#
_entry.id   AF-A0A939VYQ7-F1
#
_cell.length_a   1.000
_cell.length_b   1.000
_cell.length_c   1.000
_cell.angle_alpha   90.00
_cell.angle_beta   90.00
_cell.angle_gamma   90.00
#
_symmetry.space_group_name_H-M   'P 1'
#
loop_
_entity.id
_entity.type
_entity.pdbx_description
1 polymer ?
#
loop_
_entity_poly.entity_id
_entity_poly.type
_entity_poly.pdbx_seq_one_letter_code
_entity_poly.pdbx_strand_id
1 'polypeptide(L)'
;MAKEEKKAKKYFKVRFHERTNETEPTNVALGVNGNTLVCKRGEEVILPEEYVEMARTCTARYLRPEAGTGDDGKKTTVYKQRSYARCAFDLLGESSEEEYLRMKREGTQKTRESLKGEEE
;
A
#
# COMPACT_ATOMS: atom_id res chain seq x y z
N MET A 1 20.22 -13.95 28.44
CA MET A 1 20.09 -14.06 26.97
C MET A 1 18.71 -14.61 26.67
N ALA A 2 17.74 -13.76 26.36
CA ALA A 2 16.39 -14.21 26.04
C ALA A 2 16.39 -14.81 24.63
N LYS A 3 16.06 -16.11 24.53
CA LYS A 3 15.72 -16.73 23.25
C LYS A 3 14.43 -16.08 22.78
N GLU A 4 14.51 -15.16 21.82
CA GLU A 4 13.34 -14.72 21.06
C GLU A 4 12.75 -15.95 20.37
N GLU A 5 11.66 -16.47 20.93
CA GLU A 5 10.78 -17.41 20.23
C GLU A 5 10.28 -16.70 18.97
N LYS A 6 10.88 -17.03 17.82
CA LYS A 6 10.35 -16.62 16.51
C LYS A 6 8.94 -17.20 16.42
N LYS A 7 7.93 -16.40 16.75
CA LYS A 7 6.52 -16.72 16.49
C LYS A 7 6.43 -17.21 15.04
N ALA A 8 5.79 -18.36 14.84
CA ALA A 8 5.54 -18.89 13.51
C ALA A 8 4.89 -17.77 12.68
N LYS A 9 5.51 -17.39 11.57
CA LYS A 9 5.02 -16.29 10.74
C LYS A 9 3.69 -16.69 10.14
N LYS A 10 2.64 -15.94 10.47
CA LYS A 10 1.33 -16.09 9.85
C LYS A 10 1.24 -15.21 8.61
N TYR A 11 0.54 -15.72 7.60
CA TYR A 11 0.28 -15.01 6.36
C TYR A 11 -1.22 -14.92 6.17
N PHE A 12 -1.68 -13.77 5.68
CA PHE A 12 -3.09 -13.49 5.51
C PHE A 12 -3.36 -12.95 4.12
N LYS A 13 -4.40 -13.46 3.48
CA LYS A 13 -4.94 -12.90 2.26
C LYS A 13 -5.78 -11.68 2.64
N VAL A 14 -5.46 -10.52 2.09
CA VAL A 14 -6.17 -9.26 2.30
C VAL A 14 -6.52 -8.61 0.97
N ARG A 15 -7.52 -7.75 0.97
CA ARG A 15 -7.86 -6.89 -0.17
C ARG A 15 -7.99 -5.46 0.30
N PHE A 16 -7.12 -4.57 -0.18
CA PHE A 16 -7.23 -3.15 0.14
C PHE A 16 -8.42 -2.54 -0.59
N HIS A 17 -9.17 -1.70 0.12
CA HIS A 17 -10.31 -1.00 -0.47
C HIS A 17 -9.86 -0.11 -1.63
N GLU A 18 -10.70 -0.06 -2.66
CA GLU A 18 -10.50 0.80 -3.81
C GLU A 18 -10.44 2.28 -3.40
N ARG A 19 -9.87 3.10 -4.29
CA ARG A 19 -9.88 4.55 -4.10
C ARG A 19 -11.31 5.06 -4.14
N THR A 20 -11.66 5.93 -3.21
CA THR A 20 -12.93 6.66 -3.17
C THR A 20 -12.90 7.91 -4.05
N ASN A 21 -11.70 8.41 -4.38
CA ASN A 21 -11.51 9.54 -5.26
C ASN A 21 -10.22 9.42 -6.08
N GLU A 22 -10.14 10.18 -7.17
CA GLU A 22 -8.99 10.23 -8.09
C GLU A 22 -7.70 10.80 -7.45
N THR A 23 -7.82 11.48 -6.30
CA THR A 23 -6.69 12.08 -5.59
C THR A 23 -6.03 11.11 -4.62
N GLU A 24 -6.71 9.99 -4.31
CA GLU A 24 -6.15 8.92 -3.50
C GLU A 24 -5.13 8.10 -4.28
N PRO A 25 -4.05 7.66 -3.61
CA PRO A 25 -3.03 6.86 -4.26
C PRO A 25 -3.58 5.49 -4.67
N THR A 26 -3.28 5.08 -5.91
CA THR A 26 -3.64 3.78 -6.47
C THR A 26 -3.05 2.61 -5.67
N ASN A 27 -1.89 2.84 -5.05
CA ASN A 27 -1.15 1.83 -4.30
C ASN A 27 -1.06 2.21 -2.81
N VAL A 28 -1.00 1.19 -1.95
CA VAL A 28 -0.72 1.29 -0.52
C VAL A 28 0.70 0.82 -0.29
N ALA A 29 1.57 1.71 0.21
CA ALA A 29 2.92 1.36 0.62
C ALA A 29 2.95 1.10 2.14
N LEU A 30 3.41 -0.09 2.55
CA LEU A 30 3.56 -0.49 3.94
C LEU A 30 5.04 -0.68 4.26
N GLY A 31 5.54 0.07 5.25
CA GLY A 31 6.92 -0.04 5.72
C GLY A 31 6.99 -0.74 7.08
N VAL A 32 7.75 -1.83 7.17
CA VAL A 32 8.03 -2.55 8.42
C VAL A 32 9.52 -2.86 8.50
N ASN A 33 10.20 -2.40 9.56
CA ASN A 33 11.63 -2.66 9.82
C ASN A 33 12.56 -2.39 8.62
N GLY A 34 12.34 -1.28 7.91
CA GLY A 34 13.14 -0.88 6.73
C GLY A 34 12.77 -1.60 5.43
N ASN A 35 11.85 -2.56 5.44
CA ASN A 35 11.30 -3.18 4.25
C ASN A 35 10.00 -2.49 3.85
N THR A 36 9.87 -2.13 2.58
CA THR A 36 8.64 -1.52 2.04
C THR A 36 7.96 -2.49 1.08
N LEU A 37 6.67 -2.70 1.28
CA LEU A 37 5.81 -3.52 0.43
C LEU A 37 4.75 -2.61 -0.19
N VAL A 38 4.69 -2.61 -1.53
CA VAL A 38 3.72 -1.80 -2.28
C VAL A 38 2.62 -2.73 -2.79
N CYS A 39 1.41 -2.53 -2.27
CA CYS A 39 0.21 -3.27 -2.65
C CYS A 39 -0.66 -2.40 -3.55
N LYS A 40 -1.29 -2.98 -4.57
CA LYS A 40 -2.30 -2.27 -5.35
C LYS A 40 -3.67 -2.35 -4.66
N ARG A 41 -4.41 -1.24 -4.65
CA ARG A 41 -5.79 -1.21 -4.14
C ARG A 41 -6.72 -2.00 -5.06
N GLY A 42 -7.75 -2.61 -4.48
CA GLY A 42 -8.74 -3.40 -5.22
C GLY A 42 -8.30 -4.82 -5.58
N GLU A 43 -7.01 -5.15 -5.45
CA GLU A 43 -6.47 -6.49 -5.71
C GLU A 43 -6.25 -7.29 -4.42
N GLU A 44 -6.35 -8.61 -4.54
CA GLU A 44 -6.06 -9.52 -3.44
C GLU A 44 -4.56 -9.71 -3.31
N VAL A 45 -4.03 -9.47 -2.11
CA VAL A 45 -2.61 -9.58 -1.80
C VAL A 45 -2.42 -10.41 -0.53
N ILE A 46 -1.35 -11.19 -0.48
CA ILE A 46 -0.98 -11.95 0.72
C ILE A 46 0.05 -11.14 1.49
N LEU A 47 -0.21 -10.91 2.77
CA LEU A 47 0.67 -10.16 3.66
C LEU A 47 1.07 -11.01 4.88
N PRO A 48 2.34 -10.90 5.32
CA PRO A 48 2.73 -11.39 6.64
C PRO A 48 2.00 -10.62 7.75
N GLU A 49 1.78 -11.26 8.90
CA GLU A 49 1.08 -10.69 10.07
C GLU A 49 1.58 -9.28 10.44
N GLU A 50 2.90 -9.09 10.47
CA GLU A 50 3.53 -7.79 10.81
C GLU A 50 3.05 -6.64 9.89
N TYR A 51 2.80 -6.92 8.61
CA TYR A 51 2.29 -5.93 7.66
C TYR A 51 0.78 -5.72 7.82
N VAL A 52 0.04 -6.75 8.20
CA VAL A 52 -1.40 -6.66 8.48
C VAL A 52 -1.65 -5.81 9.73
N GLU A 53 -0.87 -6.04 10.80
CA GLU A 53 -0.92 -5.22 12.02
C GLU A 53 -0.56 -3.76 11.74
N MET A 54 0.47 -3.54 10.91
CA MET A 54 0.81 -2.19 10.46
C MET A 54 -0.33 -1.57 9.65
N ALA A 55 -0.91 -2.30 8.69
CA ALA A 55 -2.01 -1.80 7.86
C ALA A 55 -3.24 -1.38 8.68
N ARG A 56 -3.54 -2.06 9.80
CA ARG A 56 -4.66 -1.71 10.70
C ARG A 56 -4.48 -0.34 11.38
N THR A 57 -3.24 0.06 11.63
CA THR A 57 -2.91 1.31 12.33
C THR A 57 -2.40 2.40 11.38
N CYS A 58 -2.03 2.03 10.15
CA CYS A 58 -1.45 2.94 9.17
C CYS A 58 -2.51 3.90 8.59
N THR A 59 -2.12 5.17 8.50
CA THR A 59 -2.87 6.19 7.77
C THR A 59 -1.95 6.80 6.72
N ALA A 60 -2.31 6.64 5.45
CA ALA A 60 -1.57 7.23 4.33
C ALA A 60 -1.91 8.72 4.24
N ARG A 61 -0.90 9.58 4.32
CA ARG A 61 -1.04 11.02 4.07
C ARG A 61 -0.87 11.28 2.58
N TYR A 62 -1.80 12.01 1.99
CA TYR A 62 -1.72 12.41 0.59
C TYR A 62 -2.17 13.86 0.39
N LEU A 63 -1.67 14.45 -0.69
CA LEU A 63 -2.01 15.81 -1.10
C LEU A 63 -3.36 15.78 -1.82
N ARG A 64 -4.30 16.61 -1.37
CA ARG A 64 -5.55 16.81 -2.09
C ARG A 64 -5.51 18.17 -2.79
N PRO A 65 -5.81 18.23 -4.11
CA PRO A 65 -6.03 19.49 -4.80
C PRO A 65 -7.29 20.16 -4.24
N GLU A 66 -7.15 21.39 -3.76
CA GLU A 66 -8.25 22.26 -3.40
C GLU A 66 -8.21 23.51 -4.29
N ALA A 67 -9.39 24.08 -4.54
CA ALA A 67 -9.47 25.40 -5.17
C ALA A 67 -8.90 26.44 -4.17
N GLY A 68 -7.83 27.11 -4.58
CA GLY A 68 -7.28 28.25 -3.86
C GLY A 68 -7.25 29.49 -4.73
N THR A 69 -6.75 30.57 -4.16
CA THR A 69 -6.59 31.86 -4.83
C THR A 69 -5.11 32.22 -4.78
N GLY A 70 -4.49 32.42 -5.95
CA GLY A 70 -3.12 32.92 -6.01
C GLY A 70 -3.04 34.40 -5.61
N ASP A 71 -1.83 34.92 -5.41
CA ASP A 71 -1.59 36.33 -5.07
C ASP A 71 -2.25 37.31 -6.06
N ASP A 72 -2.40 36.93 -7.34
CA ASP A 72 -3.09 37.71 -8.38
C ASP A 72 -4.64 37.67 -8.32
N GLY A 73 -5.23 37.04 -7.28
CA GLY A 73 -6.69 36.90 -7.16
C GLY A 73 -7.33 35.87 -8.11
N LYS A 74 -6.54 35.19 -8.93
CA LYS A 74 -7.01 34.15 -9.86
C LYS A 74 -7.20 32.80 -9.16
N LYS A 75 -8.22 32.05 -9.57
CA LYS A 75 -8.42 30.66 -9.14
C LYS A 75 -7.21 29.82 -9.55
N THR A 76 -6.56 29.19 -8.58
CA THR A 76 -5.44 28.27 -8.79
C THR A 76 -5.67 26.99 -8.02
N THR A 77 -5.04 25.90 -8.45
CA THR A 77 -5.08 24.64 -7.72
C THR A 77 -4.01 24.68 -6.64
N VAL A 78 -4.41 24.62 -5.38
CA VAL A 78 -3.49 24.55 -4.24
C VAL A 78 -3.55 23.14 -3.65
N TYR A 79 -2.41 22.49 -3.51
CA TYR A 79 -2.33 21.16 -2.93
C TYR A 79 -2.18 21.27 -1.41
N LYS A 80 -3.21 20.86 -0.64
CA LYS A 80 -3.11 20.80 0.83
C LYS A 80 -2.77 19.39 1.30
N GLN A 81 -1.78 19.31 2.20
CA GLN A 81 -1.13 18.07 2.66
C GLN A 81 -1.94 17.23 3.67
N ARG A 82 -3.18 17.60 3.99
CA ARG A 82 -3.91 17.06 5.16
C ARG A 82 -4.95 15.98 4.84
N SER A 83 -4.89 15.32 3.69
CA SER A 83 -5.82 14.21 3.44
C SER A 83 -5.23 12.90 3.95
N TYR A 84 -6.05 12.16 4.69
CA TYR A 84 -5.68 10.91 5.34
C TYR A 84 -6.53 9.81 4.73
N ALA A 85 -5.92 8.89 3.98
CA ALA A 85 -6.56 7.66 3.56
C ALA A 85 -6.19 6.59 4.58
N ARG A 86 -7.18 6.01 5.27
CA ARG A 86 -6.92 4.78 6.01
C ARG A 86 -6.53 3.71 5.01
N CYS A 87 -5.58 2.86 5.38
CA CYS A 87 -5.28 1.63 4.64
C CYS A 87 -6.37 0.60 4.94
N ALA A 88 -7.64 0.94 4.66
CA ALA A 88 -8.75 0.04 4.89
C ALA A 88 -8.62 -1.19 3.99
N PHE A 89 -8.83 -2.37 4.57
CA PHE A 89 -8.72 -3.64 3.87
C PHE A 89 -9.70 -4.65 4.47
N ASP A 90 -10.10 -5.60 3.64
CA ASP A 90 -10.83 -6.79 4.05
C ASP A 90 -9.85 -7.93 4.29
N LEU A 91 -9.98 -8.61 5.43
CA LEU A 91 -9.23 -9.84 5.72
C LEU A 91 -10.02 -11.02 5.12
N LEU A 92 -9.45 -11.67 4.10
CA LEU A 92 -10.13 -12.74 3.36
C LEU A 92 -9.84 -14.13 3.95
N GLY A 93 -8.73 -14.29 4.68
CA GLY A 93 -8.40 -15.53 5.37
C GLY A 93 -6.91 -15.70 5.63
N GLU A 94 -6.55 -16.79 6.28
CA GLU A 94 -5.16 -17.23 6.43
C GLU A 94 -4.65 -17.84 5.10
N SER A 95 -3.36 -17.66 4.83
CA SER A 95 -2.68 -18.19 3.66
C SER A 95 -1.30 -18.73 4.07
N SER A 96 -0.60 -19.36 3.13
CA SER A 96 0.71 -19.98 3.39
C SER A 96 1.87 -19.06 3.02
N GLU A 97 3.03 -19.33 3.62
CA GLU A 97 4.30 -18.67 3.23
C GLU A 97 4.63 -18.92 1.76
N GLU A 98 4.37 -20.13 1.26
CA GLU A 98 4.65 -20.53 -0.12
C GLU A 98 3.87 -19.68 -1.12
N GLU A 99 2.58 -19.42 -0.85
CA GLU A 99 1.75 -18.56 -1.68
C GLU A 99 2.21 -17.11 -1.65
N TYR A 100 2.60 -16.59 -0.48
CA TYR A 100 3.20 -15.26 -0.37
C TYR A 100 4.49 -15.15 -1.20
N LEU A 101 5.39 -16.12 -1.10
CA LEU A 101 6.64 -16.12 -1.85
C LEU A 101 6.41 -16.24 -3.36
N ARG A 102 5.43 -17.05 -3.79
CA ARG A 102 5.02 -17.16 -5.19
C ARG A 102 4.50 -15.82 -5.71
N MET A 103 3.53 -15.23 -5.01
CA MET A 103 2.93 -13.94 -5.36
C MET A 103 3.99 -12.81 -5.40
N LYS A 104 4.91 -12.79 -4.44
CA LYS A 104 6.00 -11.81 -4.41
C LYS A 104 6.92 -11.94 -5.62
N ARG A 105 7.27 -13.17 -6.02
CA ARG A 105 8.08 -13.42 -7.24
C ARG A 105 7.34 -12.96 -8.49
N GLU A 106 6.07 -13.33 -8.62
CA GLU A 106 5.21 -12.96 -9.76
C GLU A 106 5.05 -11.43 -9.87
N GLY A 107 4.78 -10.75 -8.75
CA GLY A 107 4.67 -9.29 -8.72
C GLY A 107 5.97 -8.57 -9.06
N THR A 108 7.11 -9.11 -8.60
CA THR A 108 8.45 -8.57 -8.92
C THR A 108 8.80 -8.77 -10.40
N GLN A 109 8.40 -9.89 -11.00
CA GLN A 109 8.58 -10.15 -12.44
C GLN A 109 7.73 -9.20 -13.27
N LYS A 110 6.43 -9.09 -13.00
CA LYS A 110 5.53 -8.17 -13.71
C LYS A 110 6.03 -6.72 -13.64
N THR A 111 6.46 -6.27 -12.46
CA THR A 111 7.01 -4.91 -12.30
C THR A 111 8.29 -4.71 -13.13
N ARG A 112 9.19 -5.71 -13.17
CA ARG A 112 10.40 -5.67 -14.00
C ARG A 112 10.10 -5.68 -15.50
N GLU A 113 9.07 -6.42 -15.92
CA GLU A 113 8.64 -6.47 -17.32
C GLU A 113 7.99 -5.17 -17.75
N SER A 114 7.13 -4.56 -16.91
CA SER A 114 6.55 -3.25 -17.19
C SER A 114 7.60 -2.16 -17.36
N LEU A 115 8.68 -2.18 -16.56
CA LEU A 115 9.78 -1.22 -16.68
C LEU A 115 10.61 -1.38 -17.96
N LYS A 116 10.66 -2.58 -18.54
CA LYS A 116 11.39 -2.83 -19.80
C LYS A 116 10.60 -2.43 -21.05
N GLY A 117 9.27 -2.39 -20.97
CA GLY A 117 8.40 -2.05 -22.10
C GLY A 117 8.26 -0.55 -22.37
N GLU A 118 8.78 0.32 -21.49
CA GLU A 118 8.76 1.79 -21.66
C GLU A 118 10.04 2.34 -22.33
N GLU A 119 10.97 1.47 -22.75
CA GLU A 119 12.22 1.85 -23.45
C GLU A 119 12.16 1.67 -24.99
N GLU A 120 10.99 1.40 -25.58
CA GLU A 120 10.79 1.30 -27.05
C GLU A 120 9.96 2.43 -27.65
#